data_AF-A0A101FNE3-F1
#
_entry.id   AF-A0A101FNE3-F1
#
_cell.length_a   1.000
_cell.length_b   1.000
_cell.length_c   1.000
_cell.angle_alpha   90.00
_cell.angle_beta   90.00
_cell.angle_gamma   90.00
#
_symmetry.space_group_name_H-M   'P 1'
#
loop_
_entity.id
_entity.type
_entity.pdbx_description
1 polymer ?
#
loop_
_entity_poly.entity_id
_entity_poly.type
_entity_poly.pdbx_seq_one_letter_code
_entity_poly.pdbx_strand_id
1 'polypeptide(L)'
;MIYCDLRKICKERKIPNKYILALVVAKRAHQLSVRKDKILTGEYERRKLISIALKEVAEGKVTFRVPIFALNPGPANEGGGIPSDGTVEE
;
A
#
# COMPACT_ATOMS: atom_id res chain seq x y z
N MET A 1 19.41 11.25 -5.97
CA MET A 1 18.77 9.97 -6.37
C MET A 1 19.33 8.87 -5.49
N ILE A 2 18.47 7.99 -4.96
CA ILE A 2 18.96 6.81 -4.24
C ILE A 2 19.23 5.73 -5.29
N TYR A 3 20.48 5.26 -5.38
CA TYR A 3 20.82 4.07 -6.13
C TYR A 3 20.55 2.85 -5.22
N CYS A 4 19.46 2.13 -5.48
CA CYS A 4 19.10 0.93 -4.74
C CYS A 4 19.00 -0.27 -5.68
N ASP A 5 19.58 -1.40 -5.28
CA ASP A 5 19.37 -2.67 -5.96
C ASP A 5 17.96 -3.19 -5.65
N LEU A 6 17.02 -2.89 -6.57
CA LEU A 6 15.62 -3.31 -6.46
C LEU A 6 15.46 -4.83 -6.46
N ARG A 7 16.35 -5.57 -7.14
CA ARG A 7 16.29 -7.03 -7.18
C ARG A 7 16.66 -7.61 -5.83
N LYS A 8 17.72 -7.07 -5.20
CA LYS A 8 18.11 -7.43 -3.83
C LYS A 8 16.98 -7.17 -2.84
N ILE A 9 16.37 -5.98 -2.88
CA ILE A 9 15.24 -5.63 -1.99
C ILE A 9 14.06 -6.60 -2.19
N CYS A 10 13.68 -6.90 -3.44
CA CYS A 10 12.58 -7.84 -3.69
C CYS A 10 12.86 -9.23 -3.11
N LYS A 11 14.09 -9.73 -3.27
CA LYS A 11 14.52 -11.04 -2.76
C LYS A 11 14.51 -11.07 -1.23
N GLU A 12 15.16 -10.10 -0.58
CA GLU A 12 15.30 -10.06 0.88
C GLU A 12 13.97 -9.80 1.61
N ARG A 13 13.08 -9.03 0.99
CA ARG A 13 11.77 -8.68 1.56
C ARG A 13 10.64 -9.62 1.11
N LYS A 14 10.97 -10.69 0.38
CA LYS A 14 10.01 -11.65 -0.17
C LYS A 14 8.88 -10.96 -0.97
N ILE A 15 9.22 -9.90 -1.70
CA ILE A 15 8.29 -9.18 -2.57
C ILE A 15 8.35 -9.84 -3.96
N PRO A 16 7.21 -10.31 -4.51
CA PRO A 16 7.20 -11.16 -5.70
C PRO A 16 7.84 -10.53 -6.95
N ASN A 17 7.64 -9.22 -7.15
CA ASN A 17 8.17 -8.51 -8.30
C ASN A 17 8.30 -7.00 -8.03
N LYS A 18 8.99 -6.30 -8.94
CA LYS A 18 9.25 -4.85 -8.86
C LYS A 18 7.99 -3.98 -8.86
N TYR A 19 6.87 -4.46 -9.43
CA TYR A 19 5.62 -3.72 -9.47
C TYR A 19 4.92 -3.73 -8.11
N ILE A 20 4.92 -4.88 -7.44
CA ILE A 20 4.44 -4.97 -6.05
C ILE A 20 5.32 -4.12 -5.14
N LEU A 21 6.64 -4.11 -5.33
CA LEU A 21 7.54 -3.21 -4.59
C LEU A 21 7.13 -1.75 -4.78
N ALA A 22 6.83 -1.32 -6.02
CA ALA A 22 6.38 0.04 -6.29
C ALA A 22 5.08 0.38 -5.55
N LEU A 23 4.10 -0.55 -5.51
CA LEU A 23 2.86 -0.36 -4.76
C LEU A 23 3.09 -0.25 -3.25
N VAL A 24 3.98 -1.09 -2.69
CA VAL A 24 4.35 -1.04 -1.26
C VAL A 24 4.99 0.31 -0.93
N VAL A 25 5.95 0.76 -1.75
CA VAL A 25 6.63 2.05 -1.58
C VAL A 25 5.65 3.21 -1.69
N ALA A 26 4.76 3.20 -2.69
CA ALA A 26 3.74 4.23 -2.88
C ALA A 26 2.77 4.31 -1.69
N LYS A 27 2.25 3.16 -1.24
CA LYS A 27 1.38 3.08 -0.06
C LYS A 27 2.09 3.59 1.19
N ARG A 28 3.36 3.23 1.38
CA ARG A 28 4.14 3.72 2.52
C ARG A 28 4.41 5.22 2.46
N ALA A 29 4.78 5.74 1.30
CA ALA A 29 4.97 7.17 1.11
C ALA A 29 3.67 7.95 1.37
N HIS A 30 2.53 7.40 0.97
CA HIS A 30 1.22 7.96 1.31
C HIS A 30 0.99 7.99 2.83
N GLN A 31 1.25 6.90 3.55
CA GLN A 31 1.15 6.89 5.02
C GLN A 31 2.06 7.94 5.70
N LEU A 32 3.29 8.09 5.20
CA LEU A 32 4.22 9.12 5.67
C LEU A 32 3.69 10.53 5.37
N SER A 33 3.02 10.72 4.24
CA SER A 33 2.41 11.99 3.85
C SER A 33 1.16 12.36 4.64
N VAL A 34 0.41 11.37 5.14
CA VAL A 34 -0.81 11.57 5.93
C VAL A 34 -0.48 11.83 7.40
N ARG A 35 0.57 11.19 7.94
CA ARG A 35 1.04 11.38 9.34
C ARG A 35 1.80 12.71 9.57
N LYS A 36 1.44 13.78 8.86
CA LYS A 36 2.19 15.05 8.75
C LYS A 36 2.44 15.85 10.03
N ASP A 37 2.09 15.34 11.22
CA ASP A 37 2.12 16.13 12.45
C ASP A 37 3.44 16.08 13.25
N LYS A 38 4.46 15.27 12.91
CA LYS A 38 5.66 15.18 13.77
C LYS A 38 7.06 15.13 13.15
N ILE A 39 7.24 14.86 11.85
CA ILE A 39 8.60 14.53 11.32
C ILE A 39 9.08 15.41 10.15
N LEU A 40 8.20 16.01 9.35
CA LEU A 40 8.59 16.68 8.10
C LEU A 40 8.19 18.16 8.14
N THR A 41 8.97 18.97 8.86
CA THR A 41 8.73 20.41 9.07
C THR A 41 9.08 21.28 7.85
N GLY A 42 9.53 20.72 6.73
CA GLY A 42 9.92 21.49 5.53
C GLY A 42 9.45 20.88 4.20
N GLU A 43 9.19 21.72 3.19
CA GLU A 43 8.86 21.29 1.82
C GLU A 43 9.92 20.38 1.20
N TYR A 44 11.19 20.61 1.52
CA TYR A 44 12.32 19.82 1.04
C TYR A 44 12.24 18.35 1.51
N GLU A 45 11.70 18.13 2.70
CA GLU A 45 11.52 16.80 3.29
C GLU A 45 10.28 16.08 2.75
N ARG A 46 9.23 16.83 2.33
CA ARG A 46 8.11 16.24 1.57
C ARG A 46 8.56 15.68 0.22
N ARG A 47 9.52 16.33 -0.46
CA ARG A 47 10.03 15.87 -1.76
C ARG A 47 10.79 14.54 -1.68
N LYS A 48 11.12 14.06 -0.47
CA LYS A 48 11.85 12.80 -0.23
C LYS A 48 10.97 11.67 0.30
N LEU A 49 9.64 11.81 0.36
CA LEU A 49 8.75 10.78 0.89
C LEU A 49 8.93 9.40 0.23
N ILE A 50 9.10 9.37 -1.10
CA ILE A 50 9.36 8.14 -1.85
C ILE A 50 10.71 7.54 -1.45
N SER A 51 11.74 8.38 -1.35
CA SER A 51 13.09 8.00 -0.94
C SER A 51 13.13 7.42 0.48
N ILE A 52 12.41 8.04 1.41
CA ILE A 52 12.28 7.58 2.80
C ILE A 52 11.51 6.26 2.84
N ALA A 53 10.37 6.17 2.15
CA ALA A 53 9.57 4.94 2.07
C ALA A 53 10.38 3.78 1.49
N LEU A 54 11.14 4.02 0.41
CA LEU A 54 12.02 3.01 -0.19
C LEU A 54 13.10 2.56 0.79
N LYS A 55 13.71 3.48 1.53
CA LYS A 55 14.70 3.16 2.57
C LYS A 55 14.08 2.32 3.69
N GLU A 56 12.90 2.67 4.19
CA GLU A 56 12.21 1.89 5.23
C GLU A 56 11.83 0.48 4.75
N VAL A 57 11.42 0.33 3.50
CA VAL A 57 11.19 -0.98 2.89
C VAL A 57 12.50 -1.76 2.77
N ALA A 58 13.57 -1.12 2.30
CA ALA A 58 14.89 -1.73 2.16
C ALA A 58 15.47 -2.16 3.52
N GLU A 59 15.21 -1.43 4.60
CA GLU A 59 15.61 -1.76 5.97
C GLU A 59 14.71 -2.80 6.66
N GLY A 60 13.57 -3.15 6.05
CA GLY A 60 12.62 -4.11 6.62
C GLY A 60 11.69 -3.53 7.68
N LYS A 61 11.66 -2.20 7.83
CA LYS A 61 10.70 -1.48 8.71
C LYS A 61 9.26 -1.57 8.21
N VAL A 62 9.08 -1.91 6.93
CA VAL A 62 7.77 -2.16 6.30
C VAL A 62 7.67 -3.63 5.94
N THR A 63 6.64 -4.31 6.44
CA THR A 63 6.35 -5.70 6.10
C THR A 63 5.27 -5.76 5.02
N PHE A 64 5.57 -6.40 3.89
CA PHE A 64 4.58 -6.75 2.88
C PHE A 64 3.85 -8.04 3.30
N ARG A 65 2.52 -7.98 3.38
CA ARG A 65 1.66 -9.17 3.56
C ARG A 65 0.50 -9.10 2.59
N VAL A 66 0.23 -10.20 1.92
CA VAL A 66 -1.02 -10.38 1.17
C VAL A 66 -2.08 -10.85 2.16
N PRO A 67 -3.21 -10.15 2.30
CA PRO A 67 -4.30 -10.63 3.15
C PRO A 67 -4.83 -11.96 2.62
N ILE A 68 -5.02 -12.95 3.52
CA ILE A 68 -5.45 -14.31 3.18
C ILE A 68 -6.81 -14.31 2.45
N PHE A 69 -7.68 -13.34 2.75
CA PHE A 69 -8.96 -13.15 2.06
C PHE A 69 -8.83 -12.85 0.55
N ALA A 70 -7.65 -12.40 0.08
CA ALA A 70 -7.39 -12.23 -1.35
C ALA A 70 -6.92 -13.51 -2.05
N LEU A 71 -6.51 -14.54 -1.30
CA LEU A 71 -6.05 -15.84 -1.82
C LEU A 71 -7.18 -16.87 -1.88
N ASN A 72 -8.22 -16.69 -1.07
CA ASN A 72 -9.49 -17.39 -1.19
C ASN A 72 -10.58 -16.34 -1.38
N PRO A 73 -10.84 -15.88 -2.62
CA PRO A 73 -12.11 -15.23 -2.86
C PRO A 73 -13.16 -16.29 -2.50
N GLY A 74 -13.82 -16.11 -1.35
CA GLY A 74 -15.03 -16.87 -1.06
C GLY A 74 -15.98 -16.76 -2.26
N PRO A 75 -16.86 -17.74 -2.49
CA PRO A 75 -17.79 -17.68 -3.62
C PRO A 75 -18.41 -16.29 -3.62
N ALA A 76 -18.34 -15.62 -4.78
CA ALA A 76 -18.94 -14.31 -4.97
C ALA A 76 -20.35 -14.39 -4.36
N ASN A 77 -20.63 -13.56 -3.37
CA ASN A 77 -21.98 -13.46 -2.83
C ASN A 77 -22.88 -12.93 -3.95
N GLU A 78 -23.40 -13.84 -4.77
CA GLU A 78 -24.58 -13.66 -5.60
C GLU A 78 -25.77 -13.51 -4.64
N GLY A 79 -25.90 -12.33 -4.03
CA GLY A 79 -26.91 -12.13 -3.00
C GLY A 79 -26.98 -10.74 -2.38
N GLY A 80 -26.22 -9.77 -2.91
CA GLY A 80 -26.44 -8.36 -2.58
C GLY A 80 -27.58 -7.81 -3.43
N GLY A 81 -28.81 -8.13 -3.07
CA GLY A 81 -29.99 -7.49 -3.63
C GLY A 81 -29.81 -5.97 -3.55
N ILE A 82 -29.96 -5.30 -4.69
CA ILE A 82 -30.25 -3.88 -4.72
C ILE A 82 -31.52 -3.72 -3.87
N PRO A 83 -31.56 -2.87 -2.83
CA PRO A 83 -32.84 -2.52 -2.24
C PRO A 83 -33.61 -1.72 -3.29
N SER A 84 -34.42 -2.43 -4.08
CA SER A 84 -35.55 -1.86 -4.78
C SER A 84 -36.61 -1.55 -3.72
N ASP A 85 -36.43 -0.43 -3.01
CA ASP A 85 -37.53 0.16 -2.27
C ASP A 85 -38.37 0.96 -3.27
N GLY A 86 -39.40 0.28 -3.73
CA GLY A 86 -40.39 0.78 -4.64
C GLY A 86 -41.48 -0.27 -4.74
N THR A 87 -42.54 -0.11 -3.95
CA THR A 87 -43.94 -0.25 -4.35
C THR A 87 -44.84 0.16 -3.17
N VAL A 88 -45.61 1.23 -3.42
CA VAL A 88 -46.93 1.65 -2.91
C VAL A 88 -47.71 0.66 -2.03
N GLU A 89 -48.49 1.16 -1.05
CA GLU A 89 -49.98 1.30 -0.96
C GLU A 89 -50.27 2.20 0.27
N GLU A 90 -51.21 3.16 0.32
CA GLU A 90 -52.66 3.16 0.04
C GLU A 90 -53.14 4.56 -0.41
#